data_AF-A0A7Y1TBX7-F1
#
_entry.id   AF-A0A7Y1TBX7-F1
#
_cell.length_a   1.000
_cell.length_b   1.000
_cell.length_c   1.000
_cell.angle_alpha   90.00
_cell.angle_beta   90.00
_cell.angle_gamma   90.00
#
_symmetry.space_group_name_H-M   'P 1'
#
loop_
_entity.id
_entity.type
_entity.pdbx_description
1 polymer ?
#
loop_
_entity_poly.entity_id
_entity_poly.type
_entity_poly.pdbx_seq_one_letter_code
_entity_poly.pdbx_strand_id
1 'polypeptide(L)'
;MSASPSKANTATAEQAIAAARAVINQSLANIRQGCLQDGRVNADLLEQQQWVSFDLARSAAELAAAEHTLEYASQAAETGGGELEARIACAYSAEMFSNLRARLAPRLADFQLASDTLETGLGDKEILAWVAGQSSVENIVALGDSIRSGDGRLGASVLDQEHQFMAETFGRFAIDVVDPLAEHI
;
A
#
# COMPACT_ATOMS: atom_id res chain seq x y z
N MET A 1 21.45 7.30 20.08
CA MET A 1 21.93 7.80 18.78
C MET A 1 20.68 7.88 17.92
N SER A 2 20.15 9.06 17.62
CA SER A 2 19.02 9.17 16.67
C SER A 2 19.58 8.89 15.29
N ALA A 3 19.11 7.83 14.63
CA ALA A 3 19.45 7.64 13.23
C ALA A 3 18.69 8.71 12.43
N SER A 4 19.32 9.28 11.40
CA SER A 4 18.60 10.21 10.53
C SER A 4 17.35 9.52 9.96
N PRO A 5 16.21 10.23 9.80
CA PRO A 5 15.00 9.65 9.24
C PRO A 5 15.31 8.97 7.90
N SER A 6 14.70 7.82 7.66
CA SER A 6 14.93 7.06 6.43
C SER A 6 14.51 7.91 5.24
N LYS A 7 15.44 8.17 4.31
CA LYS A 7 15.11 8.86 3.06
C LYS A 7 14.15 8.01 2.25
N ALA A 8 13.16 8.64 1.61
CA ALA A 8 12.31 7.95 0.66
C ALA A 8 13.18 7.38 -0.47
N ASN A 9 12.99 6.09 -0.75
CA ASN A 9 13.63 5.39 -1.86
C ASN A 9 12.52 4.68 -2.64
N THR A 10 11.95 5.40 -3.60
CA THR A 10 10.82 4.94 -4.42
C THR A 10 11.21 3.79 -5.32
N ALA A 11 12.47 3.71 -5.77
CA ALA A 11 12.97 2.60 -6.57
C ALA A 11 12.91 1.26 -5.80
N THR A 12 13.28 1.25 -4.51
CA THR A 12 13.13 0.03 -3.69
C THR A 12 11.67 -0.28 -3.38
N ALA A 13 10.80 0.74 -3.27
CA ALA A 13 9.36 0.53 -3.14
C ALA A 13 8.76 -0.13 -4.39
N GLU A 14 9.15 0.31 -5.59
CA GLU A 14 8.77 -0.31 -6.87
C GLU A 14 9.21 -1.78 -6.95
N GLN A 15 10.43 -2.09 -6.51
CA GLN A 15 10.94 -3.46 -6.45
C GLN A 15 10.13 -4.33 -5.48
N ALA A 16 9.80 -3.81 -4.30
CA ALA A 16 8.97 -4.51 -3.31
C ALA A 16 7.56 -4.79 -3.85
N ILE A 17 6.95 -3.82 -4.54
CA ILE A 17 5.66 -3.97 -5.21
C ILE A 17 5.73 -5.01 -6.32
N ALA A 18 6.77 -4.98 -7.16
CA ALA A 18 6.95 -5.94 -8.24
C ALA A 18 7.08 -7.38 -7.69
N ALA A 19 7.84 -7.57 -6.62
CA ALA A 19 7.98 -8.85 -5.93
C ALA A 19 6.64 -9.33 -5.33
N ALA A 20 5.92 -8.45 -4.61
CA ALA A 20 4.60 -8.75 -4.07
C ALA A 20 3.59 -9.13 -5.17
N ARG A 21 3.57 -8.37 -6.27
CA ARG A 21 2.74 -8.62 -7.45
C ARG A 21 3.02 -9.99 -8.06
N ALA A 22 4.29 -10.35 -8.22
CA ALA A 22 4.67 -11.64 -8.77
C ALA A 22 4.13 -12.80 -7.93
N VAL A 23 4.27 -12.73 -6.60
CA VAL A 23 3.78 -13.77 -5.68
C VAL A 23 2.25 -13.84 -5.64
N ILE A 24 1.56 -12.69 -5.59
CA ILE A 24 0.09 -12.65 -5.62
C ILE A 24 -0.43 -13.24 -6.93
N ASN A 25 0.14 -12.85 -8.08
CA ASN A 25 -0.25 -13.37 -9.39
C ASN A 25 0.02 -14.88 -9.50
N GLN A 26 1.13 -15.36 -8.95
CA GLN A 26 1.44 -16.79 -8.93
C GLN A 26 0.41 -17.58 -8.13
N SER A 27 0.04 -17.10 -6.95
CA SER A 27 -0.99 -17.72 -6.11
C SER A 27 -2.36 -17.72 -6.79
N LEU A 28 -2.79 -16.59 -7.36
CA LEU A 28 -4.04 -16.48 -8.11
C LEU A 28 -4.07 -17.41 -9.33
N ALA A 29 -2.96 -17.52 -10.06
CA ALA A 29 -2.85 -18.42 -11.21
C ALA A 29 -2.98 -19.89 -10.77
N ASN A 30 -2.32 -20.28 -9.67
CA ASN A 30 -2.37 -21.65 -9.16
C ASN A 30 -3.76 -22.01 -8.63
N ILE A 31 -4.40 -21.12 -7.87
CA ILE A 31 -5.79 -21.29 -7.40
C ILE A 31 -6.73 -21.43 -8.61
N ARG A 32 -6.59 -20.55 -9.61
CA ARG A 32 -7.39 -20.63 -10.84
C ARG A 32 -7.24 -21.99 -11.50
N GLN A 33 -6.01 -22.49 -11.68
CA GLN A 33 -5.77 -23.81 -12.27
C GLN A 33 -6.40 -24.93 -11.45
N GLY A 34 -6.27 -24.88 -10.11
CA GLY A 34 -6.90 -25.85 -9.21
C GLY A 34 -8.43 -25.83 -9.22
N CYS A 35 -9.03 -24.72 -9.66
CA CYS A 35 -10.49 -24.57 -9.77
C CYS A 35 -11.03 -24.83 -11.19
N LEU A 36 -10.20 -25.21 -12.16
CA LEU A 36 -10.69 -25.50 -13.51
C LEU A 36 -11.33 -26.89 -13.60
N GLN A 37 -12.54 -26.94 -14.14
CA GLN A 37 -13.22 -28.15 -14.58
C GLN A 37 -13.82 -27.90 -15.96
N ASP A 38 -13.56 -28.81 -16.91
CA ASP A 38 -14.02 -28.69 -18.31
C ASP A 38 -13.66 -27.35 -18.97
N GLY A 39 -12.48 -26.81 -18.63
CA GLY A 39 -11.96 -25.54 -19.16
C GLY A 39 -12.60 -24.27 -18.59
N ARG A 40 -13.48 -24.39 -17.58
CA ARG A 40 -14.13 -23.27 -16.88
C ARG A 40 -13.84 -23.32 -15.39
N VAL A 41 -13.92 -22.17 -14.72
CA VAL A 41 -13.83 -22.13 -13.26
C VAL A 41 -15.08 -22.78 -12.69
N ASN A 42 -14.90 -23.81 -11.86
CA ASN A 42 -15.95 -24.44 -11.10
C ASN A 42 -16.20 -23.67 -9.79
N ALA A 43 -17.45 -23.34 -9.51
CA ALA A 43 -17.84 -22.55 -8.35
C ALA A 43 -17.61 -23.27 -7.01
N ASP A 44 -17.88 -24.57 -6.94
CA ASP A 44 -17.70 -25.38 -5.71
C ASP A 44 -16.22 -25.54 -5.36
N LEU A 45 -15.35 -25.67 -6.36
CA LEU A 45 -13.90 -25.67 -6.16
C LEU A 45 -13.38 -24.30 -5.71
N LEU A 46 -13.92 -23.22 -6.28
CA LEU A 46 -13.56 -21.86 -5.86
C LEU A 46 -14.05 -21.54 -4.44
N GLU A 47 -15.24 -22.00 -4.07
CA GLU A 47 -15.80 -21.81 -2.73
C GLU A 47 -14.93 -22.47 -1.65
N GLN A 48 -14.33 -23.64 -1.94
CA GLN A 48 -13.35 -24.27 -1.07
C GLN A 48 -12.08 -23.42 -0.86
N GLN A 49 -11.80 -22.50 -1.79
CA GLN A 49 -10.69 -21.55 -1.74
C GLN A 49 -11.13 -20.16 -1.24
N GLN A 50 -12.37 -19.99 -0.74
CA GLN A 50 -12.93 -18.67 -0.39
C GLN A 50 -12.07 -17.91 0.61
N TRP A 51 -11.57 -18.61 1.63
CA TRP A 51 -10.82 -17.99 2.71
C TRP A 51 -9.47 -17.43 2.23
N VAL A 52 -8.69 -18.19 1.43
CA VAL A 52 -7.46 -17.68 0.79
C VAL A 52 -7.74 -16.64 -0.30
N SER A 53 -8.86 -16.77 -1.02
CA SER A 53 -9.28 -15.81 -2.05
C SER A 53 -9.56 -14.44 -1.44
N PHE A 54 -10.14 -14.38 -0.24
CA PHE A 54 -10.35 -13.14 0.49
C PHE A 54 -9.01 -12.51 0.93
N ASP A 55 -8.09 -13.31 1.48
CA ASP A 55 -6.76 -12.82 1.87
C ASP A 55 -5.99 -12.28 0.65
N LEU A 56 -6.10 -12.93 -0.52
CA LEU A 56 -5.51 -12.47 -1.78
C LEU A 56 -6.20 -11.21 -2.31
N ALA A 57 -7.53 -11.11 -2.24
CA ALA A 57 -8.24 -9.91 -2.64
C ALA A 57 -7.81 -8.70 -1.80
N ARG A 58 -7.68 -8.88 -0.48
CA ARG A 58 -7.12 -7.85 0.41
C ARG A 58 -5.68 -7.51 0.04
N SER A 59 -4.84 -8.51 -0.22
CA SER A 59 -3.44 -8.30 -0.60
C SER A 59 -3.32 -7.53 -1.93
N ALA A 60 -4.17 -7.85 -2.89
CA ALA A 60 -4.24 -7.17 -4.18
C ALA A 60 -4.72 -5.71 -4.04
N ALA A 61 -5.66 -5.43 -3.14
CA ALA A 61 -6.12 -4.08 -2.84
C ALA A 61 -5.01 -3.23 -2.20
N GLU A 62 -4.27 -3.79 -1.22
CA GLU A 62 -3.13 -3.10 -0.62
C GLU A 62 -2.00 -2.88 -1.65
N LEU A 63 -1.74 -3.85 -2.53
CA LEU A 63 -0.79 -3.70 -3.64
C LEU A 63 -1.19 -2.57 -4.60
N ALA A 64 -2.47 -2.51 -5.00
CA ALA A 64 -2.98 -1.46 -5.88
C ALA A 64 -2.90 -0.07 -5.23
N ALA A 65 -3.21 0.03 -3.94
CA ALA A 65 -3.04 1.27 -3.19
C ALA A 65 -1.57 1.70 -3.13
N ALA A 66 -0.64 0.77 -2.96
CA ALA A 66 0.79 1.07 -2.94
C ALA A 66 1.26 1.64 -4.28
N GLU A 67 0.82 1.05 -5.39
CA GLU A 67 1.10 1.54 -6.75
C GLU A 67 0.56 2.93 -6.99
N HIS A 68 -0.72 3.16 -6.69
CA HIS A 68 -1.32 4.47 -6.90
C HIS A 68 -0.73 5.54 -5.98
N THR A 69 -0.28 5.19 -4.77
CA THR A 69 0.38 6.15 -3.88
C THR A 69 1.78 6.52 -4.40
N LEU A 70 2.50 5.59 -5.03
CA LEU A 70 3.77 5.87 -5.73
C LEU A 70 3.57 6.72 -6.98
N GLU A 71 2.57 6.40 -7.78
CA GLU A 71 2.20 7.19 -8.95
C GLU A 71 1.82 8.62 -8.56
N TYR A 72 0.99 8.76 -7.51
CA TYR A 72 0.65 10.05 -6.91
C TYR A 72 1.89 10.82 -6.45
N ALA A 73 2.83 10.17 -5.76
CA ALA A 73 4.06 10.82 -5.31
C ALA A 73 4.90 11.35 -6.49
N SER A 74 4.94 10.61 -7.62
CA SER A 74 5.59 11.08 -8.84
C SER A 74 4.89 12.31 -9.43
N GLN A 75 3.55 12.30 -9.51
CA GLN A 75 2.78 13.44 -10.03
C GLN A 75 2.93 14.69 -9.13
N ALA A 76 2.91 14.51 -7.81
CA ALA A 76 3.11 15.60 -6.85
C ALA A 76 4.50 16.24 -6.98
N ALA A 77 5.53 15.45 -7.32
CA ALA A 77 6.88 15.98 -7.56
C ALA A 77 6.93 16.92 -8.77
N GLU A 78 6.07 16.74 -9.77
CA GLU A 78 5.99 17.61 -10.95
C GLU A 78 5.36 18.97 -10.64
N THR A 79 4.52 19.05 -9.61
CA THR A 79 3.79 20.26 -9.21
C THR A 79 4.40 20.99 -8.01
N GLY A 80 5.63 20.63 -7.62
CA GLY A 80 6.39 21.30 -6.56
C GLY A 80 6.21 20.71 -5.16
N GLY A 81 5.50 19.59 -5.04
CA GLY A 81 5.52 18.71 -3.86
C GLY A 81 6.54 17.59 -3.99
N GLY A 82 6.25 16.42 -3.43
CA GLY A 82 6.90 15.15 -3.73
C GLY A 82 7.65 14.50 -2.57
N GLU A 83 8.22 15.28 -1.63
CA GLU A 83 9.00 14.70 -0.53
C GLU A 83 8.11 13.98 0.50
N LEU A 84 7.03 14.62 0.95
CA LEU A 84 6.11 14.03 1.92
C LEU A 84 5.39 12.83 1.31
N GLU A 85 4.93 12.98 0.07
CA GLU A 85 4.21 12.00 -0.71
C GLU A 85 5.07 10.76 -0.98
N ALA A 86 6.34 10.95 -1.36
CA ALA A 86 7.27 9.84 -1.54
C ALA A 86 7.54 9.10 -0.23
N ARG A 87 7.62 9.82 0.91
CA ARG A 87 7.78 9.19 2.23
C ARG A 87 6.53 8.41 2.64
N ILE A 88 5.33 8.95 2.41
CA ILE A 88 4.06 8.24 2.64
C ILE A 88 3.99 6.99 1.76
N ALA A 89 4.30 7.11 0.47
CA ALA A 89 4.30 6.01 -0.49
C ALA A 89 5.28 4.89 -0.09
N CYS A 90 6.48 5.25 0.35
CA CYS A 90 7.49 4.30 0.84
C CYS A 90 7.02 3.59 2.13
N ALA A 91 6.49 4.34 3.10
CA ALA A 91 5.98 3.77 4.35
C ALA A 91 4.82 2.79 4.09
N TYR A 92 3.87 3.19 3.25
CA TYR A 92 2.73 2.35 2.87
C TYR A 92 3.19 1.08 2.12
N SER A 93 4.11 1.22 1.16
CA SER A 93 4.64 0.08 0.40
C SER A 93 5.37 -0.93 1.29
N ALA A 94 6.10 -0.45 2.31
CA ALA A 94 6.75 -1.31 3.30
C ALA A 94 5.73 -2.05 4.20
N GLU A 95 4.65 -1.38 4.60
CA GLU A 95 3.57 -2.00 5.36
C GLU A 95 2.82 -3.05 4.54
N MET A 96 2.46 -2.74 3.29
CA MET A 96 1.85 -3.70 2.35
C MET A 96 2.72 -4.95 2.18
N PHE A 97 4.03 -4.77 1.96
CA PHE A 97 4.96 -5.88 1.80
C PHE A 97 5.04 -6.75 3.06
N SER A 98 5.09 -6.12 4.24
CA SER A 98 5.08 -6.81 5.54
C SER A 98 3.78 -7.59 5.76
N ASN A 99 2.63 -6.98 5.45
CA ASN A 99 1.32 -7.60 5.59
C ASN A 99 1.13 -8.79 4.65
N LEU A 100 1.65 -8.72 3.42
CA LEU A 100 1.68 -9.86 2.51
C LEU A 100 2.50 -11.01 3.10
N ARG A 101 3.75 -10.74 3.50
CA ARG A 101 4.63 -11.76 4.12
C ARG A 101 3.98 -12.41 5.34
N ALA A 102 3.38 -11.62 6.23
CA ALA A 102 2.74 -12.10 7.44
C ALA A 102 1.52 -12.99 7.16
N ARG A 103 0.70 -12.67 6.15
CA ARG A 103 -0.45 -13.49 5.77
C ARG A 103 -0.06 -14.82 5.13
N LEU A 104 0.97 -14.80 4.27
CA LEU A 104 1.44 -15.98 3.56
C LEU A 104 2.21 -16.96 4.46
N ALA A 105 3.07 -16.43 5.34
CA ALA A 105 4.02 -17.22 6.12
C ALA A 105 3.44 -18.44 6.85
N PRO A 106 2.30 -18.36 7.55
CA PRO A 106 1.78 -19.50 8.30
C PRO A 106 1.19 -20.62 7.43
N ARG A 107 0.99 -20.40 6.11
CA ARG A 107 0.10 -21.24 5.30
C ARG A 107 0.34 -21.14 3.79
N LEU A 108 1.60 -21.11 3.36
CA LEU A 108 1.98 -21.06 1.93
C LEU A 108 1.27 -22.11 1.08
N ALA A 109 1.09 -23.32 1.62
CA ALA A 109 0.41 -24.41 0.93
C ALA A 109 -1.05 -24.08 0.59
N ASP A 110 -1.78 -23.40 1.49
CA ASP A 110 -3.17 -22.99 1.25
C ASP A 110 -3.23 -21.98 0.09
N PHE A 111 -2.24 -21.08 0.00
CA PHE A 111 -2.07 -20.14 -1.10
C PHE A 111 -1.54 -20.80 -2.40
N GLN A 112 -1.39 -22.13 -2.43
CA GLN A 112 -0.86 -22.87 -3.56
C GLN A 112 0.56 -22.40 -3.96
N LEU A 113 1.37 -22.02 -2.98
CA LEU A 113 2.74 -21.53 -3.16
C LEU A 113 3.76 -22.56 -2.67
N ALA A 114 4.94 -22.55 -3.28
CA ALA A 114 6.05 -23.39 -2.85
C ALA A 114 6.57 -22.96 -1.47
N SER A 115 7.11 -23.90 -0.69
CA SER A 115 7.56 -23.65 0.69
C SER A 115 8.71 -22.64 0.81
N ASP A 116 9.44 -22.41 -0.28
CA ASP A 116 10.57 -21.48 -0.39
C ASP A 116 10.19 -20.11 -0.98
N THR A 117 8.89 -19.84 -1.19
CA THR A 117 8.41 -18.60 -1.81
C THR A 117 8.77 -17.36 -0.99
N LEU A 118 8.84 -17.45 0.34
CA LEU A 118 9.19 -16.31 1.19
C LEU A 118 10.66 -15.92 1.06
N GLU A 119 11.52 -16.89 0.82
CA GLU A 119 12.97 -16.71 0.65
C GLU A 119 13.30 -16.28 -0.77
N THR A 120 12.68 -16.90 -1.76
CA THR A 120 12.99 -16.68 -3.19
C THR A 120 12.22 -15.53 -3.81
N GLY A 121 10.94 -15.37 -3.45
CA GLY A 121 10.04 -14.37 -4.04
C GLY A 121 9.95 -13.08 -3.23
N LEU A 122 10.07 -13.15 -1.90
CA LEU A 122 9.93 -11.99 -1.00
C LEU A 122 11.16 -11.76 -0.10
N GLY A 123 12.21 -12.57 -0.25
CA GLY A 123 13.31 -12.68 0.72
C GLY A 123 14.55 -11.87 0.37
N ASP A 124 14.45 -10.96 -0.60
CA ASP A 124 15.55 -10.07 -0.95
C ASP A 124 16.01 -9.26 0.27
N LYS A 125 17.30 -9.32 0.59
CA LYS A 125 17.84 -8.74 1.82
C LYS A 125 17.81 -7.22 1.82
N GLU A 126 17.97 -6.59 0.65
CA GLU A 126 17.97 -5.14 0.53
C GLU A 126 16.55 -4.60 0.69
N ILE A 127 15.56 -5.26 0.06
CA ILE A 127 14.15 -4.96 0.26
C ILE A 127 13.77 -5.14 1.73
N LEU A 128 14.15 -6.25 2.37
CA LEU A 128 13.82 -6.49 3.77
C LEU A 128 14.46 -5.46 4.73
N ALA A 129 15.70 -5.06 4.48
CA ALA A 129 16.34 -4.00 5.26
C ALA A 129 15.65 -2.64 5.05
N TRP A 130 15.26 -2.33 3.82
CA TRP A 130 14.50 -1.11 3.50
C TRP A 130 13.13 -1.11 4.18
N VAL A 131 12.38 -2.22 4.11
CA VAL A 131 11.08 -2.38 4.79
C VAL A 131 11.24 -2.12 6.29
N ALA A 132 12.23 -2.73 6.94
CA ALA A 132 12.49 -2.52 8.36
C ALA A 132 12.79 -1.05 8.69
N GLY A 133 13.52 -0.34 7.82
CA GLY A 133 13.79 1.08 7.96
C GLY A 133 12.54 1.95 7.82
N GLN A 134 11.72 1.69 6.81
CA GLN A 134 10.48 2.45 6.55
C GLN A 134 9.43 2.23 7.65
N SER A 135 9.31 1.00 8.18
CA SER A 135 8.38 0.66 9.25
C SER A 135 8.92 0.95 10.67
N SER A 136 10.14 1.49 10.78
CA SER A 136 10.72 1.81 12.09
C SER A 136 9.93 2.90 12.82
N VAL A 137 9.84 2.79 14.15
CA VAL A 137 9.16 3.79 14.99
C VAL A 137 9.71 5.19 14.74
N GLU A 138 11.03 5.32 14.61
CA GLU A 138 11.69 6.59 14.32
C GLU A 138 11.21 7.21 13.00
N ASN A 139 11.12 6.41 11.92
CA ASN A 139 10.61 6.91 10.64
C ASN A 139 9.13 7.31 10.70
N ILE A 140 8.29 6.50 11.36
CA ILE A 140 6.86 6.80 11.51
C ILE A 140 6.64 8.07 12.33
N VAL A 141 7.37 8.26 13.43
CA VAL A 141 7.33 9.49 14.24
C VAL A 141 7.77 10.69 13.40
N ALA A 142 8.90 10.58 12.69
CA ALA A 142 9.39 11.65 11.83
C ALA A 142 8.41 12.00 10.69
N LEU A 143 7.66 11.03 10.18
CA LEU A 143 6.62 11.26 9.18
C LEU A 143 5.43 12.01 9.77
N GLY A 144 4.97 11.59 10.96
CA GLY A 144 3.91 12.29 11.70
C GLY A 144 4.30 13.74 12.05
N ASP A 145 5.55 13.97 12.45
CA ASP A 145 6.05 15.32 12.71
C ASP A 145 6.09 16.20 11.46
N SER A 146 6.40 15.63 10.29
CA SER A 146 6.32 16.36 9.02
C SER A 146 4.89 16.78 8.69
N ILE A 147 3.90 15.89 8.88
CA ILE A 147 2.48 16.21 8.68
C ILE A 147 2.02 17.31 9.65
N ARG A 148 2.37 17.17 10.94
CA ARG A 148 2.02 18.15 11.97
C ARG A 148 2.62 19.52 11.69
N SER A 149 3.87 19.57 11.22
CA SER A 149 4.55 20.83 10.88
C SER A 149 3.99 21.48 9.61
N GLY A 150 3.36 20.69 8.73
CA GLY A 150 2.68 21.13 7.51
C GLY A 150 1.21 21.50 7.70
N ASP A 151 0.81 21.93 8.90
CA ASP A 151 -0.58 22.30 9.24
C ASP A 151 -1.59 21.15 9.00
N GLY A 152 -1.14 19.90 9.20
CA GLY A 152 -1.97 18.71 9.02
C GLY A 152 -2.19 18.31 7.56
N ARG A 153 -1.55 18.97 6.59
CA ARG A 153 -1.63 18.58 5.17
C ARG A 153 -1.00 17.20 4.94
N LEU A 154 -1.69 16.39 4.15
CA LEU A 154 -1.29 15.01 3.82
C LEU A 154 -0.54 14.90 2.49
N GLY A 155 -0.21 16.03 1.86
CA GLY A 155 0.45 16.11 0.56
C GLY A 155 -0.14 17.23 -0.31
N ALA A 156 0.49 17.46 -1.45
CA ALA A 156 0.05 18.34 -2.52
C ALA A 156 -1.12 17.72 -3.27
N SER A 157 -2.07 18.55 -3.68
CA SER A 157 -3.13 18.09 -4.58
C SER A 157 -2.58 17.92 -5.99
N VAL A 158 -2.94 16.80 -6.62
CA VAL A 158 -2.71 16.54 -8.06
C VAL A 158 -3.98 16.71 -8.88
N LEU A 159 -5.05 17.21 -8.25
CA LEU A 159 -6.30 17.51 -8.93
C LEU A 159 -6.11 18.70 -9.87
N ASP A 160 -6.90 18.73 -10.95
CA ASP A 160 -6.97 19.92 -11.78
C ASP A 160 -7.58 21.11 -11.02
N GLN A 161 -7.44 22.30 -11.60
CA GLN A 161 -7.86 23.54 -10.97
C GLN A 161 -9.36 23.57 -10.63
N GLU A 162 -10.21 22.98 -11.46
CA GLU A 162 -11.66 22.97 -11.24
C GLU A 162 -12.00 22.10 -10.03
N HIS A 163 -11.44 20.90 -9.95
CA HIS A 163 -11.64 19.99 -8.83
C HIS A 163 -11.01 20.51 -7.53
N GLN A 164 -9.85 21.16 -7.63
CA GLN A 164 -9.21 21.83 -6.49
C GLN A 164 -10.09 22.96 -5.93
N PHE A 165 -10.63 23.80 -6.81
CA PHE A 165 -11.53 24.89 -6.40
C PHE A 165 -12.82 24.37 -5.76
N MET A 166 -13.40 23.30 -6.31
CA MET A 166 -14.56 22.63 -5.70
C MET A 166 -14.23 22.10 -4.31
N ALA A 167 -13.11 21.39 -4.15
CA ALA A 167 -12.68 20.85 -2.86
C ALA A 167 -12.49 21.94 -1.80
N GLU A 168 -11.87 23.07 -2.17
CA GLU A 168 -11.70 24.22 -1.27
C GLU A 168 -13.02 24.87 -0.88
N THR A 169 -13.95 25.01 -1.83
CA THR A 169 -15.27 25.60 -1.59
C THR A 169 -16.08 24.76 -0.60
N PHE A 170 -16.15 23.44 -0.82
CA PHE A 170 -16.86 22.54 0.08
C PHE A 170 -16.14 22.37 1.43
N GLY A 171 -14.81 22.37 1.45
CA GLY A 171 -14.03 22.36 2.69
C GLY A 171 -14.31 23.60 3.55
N ARG A 172 -14.37 24.78 2.94
CA ARG A 172 -14.76 26.02 3.64
C ARG A 172 -16.17 25.93 4.21
N PHE A 173 -17.13 25.44 3.43
CA PHE A 173 -18.51 25.26 3.90
C PHE A 173 -18.60 24.28 5.08
N ALA A 174 -17.84 23.19 5.04
CA ALA A 174 -17.78 22.24 6.16
C ALA A 174 -17.31 22.92 7.45
N ILE A 175 -16.20 23.66 7.37
CA ILE A 175 -15.62 24.37 8.53
C ILE A 175 -16.53 25.49 9.04
N ASP A 176 -17.07 26.30 8.14
CA ASP A 176 -17.79 27.52 8.52
C ASP A 176 -19.25 27.27 8.91
N VAL A 177 -19.87 26.19 8.41
CA VAL A 177 -21.30 25.91 8.57
C VAL A 177 -21.56 24.58 9.26
N VAL A 178 -20.90 23.50 8.84
CA VAL A 178 -21.20 22.14 9.35
C VAL A 178 -20.62 21.92 10.74
N ASP A 179 -19.34 22.23 10.95
CA ASP A 179 -18.64 22.01 12.23
C ASP A 179 -19.35 22.71 13.40
N PRO A 180 -19.74 24.00 13.33
CA PRO A 180 -20.42 24.67 14.43
C PRO A 180 -21.80 24.07 14.75
N LEU A 181 -22.49 23.53 13.74
CA LEU A 181 -23.79 22.90 13.93
C LEU A 181 -23.66 21.50 14.53
N ALA A 182 -22.61 20.76 14.16
CA ALA A 182 -22.34 19.41 14.64
C ALA A 182 -22.04 19.36 16.15
N GLU A 183 -21.43 20.41 16.71
CA GLU A 183 -21.19 20.51 18.17
C GLU A 183 -22.49 20.59 18.99
N HIS A 184 -23.62 20.86 18.36
CA HIS A 184 -24.92 21.05 19.00
C HIS A 184 -25.90 19.88 18.81
N ILE A 185 -25.47 18.78 18.20
CA ILE A 185 -26.30 17.57 17.92
C ILE A 185 -25.91 16.40 18.83
#